data_AF-A0A2U1V1Q2-F1
#
_entry.id   AF-A0A2U1V1Q2-F1
#
_cell.length_a   1.000
_cell.length_b   1.000
_cell.length_c   1.000
_cell.angle_alpha   90.00
_cell.angle_beta   90.00
_cell.angle_gamma   90.00
#
_symmetry.space_group_name_H-M   'P 1'
#
loop_
_entity.id
_entity.type
_entity.pdbx_description
1 polymer ?
#
loop_
_entity_poly.entity_id
_entity_poly.type
_entity_poly.pdbx_seq_one_letter_code
_entity_poly.pdbx_strand_id
1 'polypeptide(L)'
;MKGAVLALAFLVVARVMAGNGGTTPLPLGPALEGISLARLGEVALLGAGTALALLLLRWPLPFGPRRALGGGLVVGAIAIVVFHQASLFVLHQAFRLVPERGFLFAPLPGTEIPALYALMLVGALGGAFLSLILRWVHALPDLLCGALLGAFGLTLFGRLPGVPGFEAPWWQWAVVNGGWGWGTAFLLRPLALRGGEERYQREAPAAH
;
A
#
# COMPACT_ATOMS: atom_id res chain seq x y z
N MET A 1 -6.41 10.31 -20.23
CA MET A 1 -6.69 11.64 -19.63
C MET A 1 -7.03 11.57 -18.14
N LYS A 2 -8.03 10.79 -17.69
CA LYS A 2 -8.46 10.74 -16.27
C LYS A 2 -7.35 10.36 -15.26
N GLY A 3 -6.49 9.39 -15.61
CA GLY A 3 -5.40 8.93 -14.71
C GLY A 3 -4.29 9.97 -14.47
N ALA A 4 -3.89 10.71 -15.50
CA ALA A 4 -2.86 11.75 -15.40
C ALA A 4 -3.32 12.92 -14.51
N VAL A 5 -4.59 13.32 -14.64
CA VAL A 5 -5.20 14.36 -13.80
C VAL A 5 -5.24 13.92 -12.34
N LEU A 6 -5.63 12.67 -12.07
CA LEU A 6 -5.64 12.12 -10.71
C LEU A 6 -4.24 12.04 -10.10
N ALA A 7 -3.25 11.60 -10.88
CA ALA A 7 -1.85 11.54 -10.43
C ALA A 7 -1.29 12.94 -10.10
N LEU A 8 -1.61 13.94 -10.94
CA LEU A 8 -1.25 15.34 -10.69
C LEU A 8 -1.92 15.86 -9.41
N ALA A 9 -3.20 15.59 -9.21
CA ALA A 9 -3.92 15.97 -7.99
C ALA A 9 -3.28 15.36 -6.74
N PHE A 10 -2.91 14.07 -6.77
CA PHE A 10 -2.21 13.42 -5.68
C PHE A 10 -0.82 13.99 -5.42
N LEU A 11 -0.08 14.38 -6.46
CA LEU A 11 1.22 15.03 -6.29
C LEU A 11 1.06 16.39 -5.61
N VAL A 12 0.10 17.21 -6.06
CA VAL A 12 -0.17 18.52 -5.48
C VAL A 12 -0.57 18.38 -4.02
N VAL A 13 -1.50 17.48 -3.71
CA VAL A 13 -1.90 17.19 -2.32
C VAL A 13 -0.70 16.78 -1.49
N ALA A 14 0.14 15.87 -1.99
CA ALA A 14 1.32 15.42 -1.25
C ALA A 14 2.31 16.57 -1.01
N ARG A 15 2.58 17.43 -2.00
CA ARG A 15 3.48 18.59 -1.84
C ARG A 15 2.96 19.61 -0.85
N VAL A 16 1.66 19.92 -0.93
CA VAL A 16 0.99 20.79 0.03
C VAL A 16 1.10 20.18 1.43
N MET A 17 0.78 18.91 1.61
CA MET A 17 0.82 18.24 2.91
C MET A 17 2.24 17.95 3.44
N ALA A 18 3.23 17.86 2.55
CA ALA A 18 4.65 17.68 2.89
C ALA A 18 5.30 18.93 3.51
N GLY A 19 4.57 20.05 3.58
CA GLY A 19 5.07 21.30 4.10
C GLY A 19 5.76 21.20 5.45
N ASN A 20 6.87 21.92 5.60
CA ASN A 20 7.70 21.91 6.81
C ASN A 20 8.02 20.49 7.29
N GLY A 21 8.37 19.58 6.37
CA GLY A 21 8.68 18.18 6.69
C GLY A 21 7.46 17.35 7.09
N GLY A 22 6.26 17.69 6.59
CA GLY A 22 5.00 17.01 6.90
C GLY A 22 4.35 17.47 8.21
N THR A 23 4.81 18.59 8.79
CA THR A 23 4.29 19.10 10.06
C THR A 23 3.16 20.11 9.89
N THR A 24 3.13 20.85 8.78
CA THR A 24 2.10 21.83 8.45
C THR A 24 1.96 21.99 6.93
N PRO A 25 0.75 22.15 6.38
CA PRO A 25 0.59 22.35 4.95
C PRO A 25 1.34 23.57 4.41
N LEU A 26 1.98 23.46 3.24
CA LEU A 26 2.49 24.59 2.49
C LEU A 26 1.35 25.33 1.77
N PRO A 27 1.44 26.66 1.61
CA PRO A 27 0.59 27.38 0.68
C PRO A 27 0.74 26.83 -0.75
N LEU A 28 -0.32 26.91 -1.55
CA LEU A 28 -0.37 26.29 -2.89
C LEU A 28 0.72 26.82 -3.84
N GLY A 29 0.99 28.13 -3.84
CA GLY A 29 2.02 28.74 -4.70
C GLY A 29 3.40 28.10 -4.52
N PRO A 30 3.99 28.15 -3.30
CA PRO A 30 5.25 27.48 -2.99
C PRO A 30 5.25 25.96 -3.27
N ALA A 31 4.11 25.28 -3.08
CA ALA A 31 4.00 23.86 -3.38
C ALA A 31 4.12 23.55 -4.89
N LEU A 32 3.72 24.50 -5.75
CA LEU A 32 3.76 24.38 -7.21
C LEU A 32 5.09 24.83 -7.82
N GLU A 33 5.79 25.79 -7.21
CA GLU A 33 7.04 26.38 -7.71
C GLU A 33 8.16 25.34 -7.91
N GLY A 34 8.13 24.22 -7.19
CA GLY A 34 9.11 23.12 -7.31
C GLY A 34 8.71 21.96 -8.23
N ILE A 35 7.59 22.05 -8.96
CA ILE A 35 7.10 20.94 -9.80
C ILE A 35 7.71 21.03 -11.21
N SER A 36 8.64 20.13 -11.52
CA SER A 36 9.14 19.96 -12.89
C SER A 36 8.15 19.17 -13.75
N LEU A 37 7.63 19.81 -14.81
CA LEU A 37 6.75 19.17 -15.79
C LEU A 37 7.43 18.00 -16.52
N ALA A 38 8.73 18.12 -16.80
CA ALA A 38 9.50 17.05 -17.43
C ALA A 38 9.56 15.81 -16.53
N ARG A 39 9.88 16.01 -15.24
CA ARG A 39 9.94 14.93 -14.25
C ARG A 39 8.57 14.30 -13.99
N LEU A 40 7.51 15.11 -14.02
CA LEU A 40 6.13 14.62 -14.00
C LEU A 40 5.83 13.68 -15.17
N GLY A 41 6.27 14.03 -16.36
CA GLY A 41 6.16 13.19 -17.56
C GLY A 41 6.90 11.85 -17.40
N GLU A 42 8.14 11.88 -16.92
CA GLU A 42 8.94 10.68 -16.64
C GLU A 42 8.27 9.75 -15.63
N VAL A 43 7.82 10.29 -14.49
CA VAL A 43 7.12 9.51 -13.45
C VAL A 43 5.82 8.93 -13.99
N ALA A 44 5.06 9.69 -14.77
CA ALA A 44 3.83 9.20 -15.40
C ALA A 44 4.11 8.07 -16.40
N LEU A 45 5.17 8.19 -17.21
CA LEU A 45 5.58 7.15 -18.16
C LEU A 45 6.06 5.88 -17.45
N LEU A 46 6.88 6.02 -16.41
CA LEU A 46 7.31 4.90 -15.58
C LEU A 46 6.11 4.20 -14.93
N GLY A 47 5.20 4.95 -14.33
CA GLY A 47 3.98 4.40 -13.73
C GLY A 47 3.10 3.67 -14.75
N ALA A 48 2.91 4.25 -15.95
CA ALA A 48 2.16 3.61 -17.03
C ALA A 48 2.86 2.34 -17.53
N GLY A 49 4.19 2.38 -17.70
CA GLY A 49 5.00 1.22 -18.08
C GLY A 49 4.93 0.10 -17.05
N THR A 50 5.03 0.41 -15.76
CA THR A 50 4.87 -0.56 -14.67
C THR A 50 3.46 -1.15 -14.66
N ALA A 51 2.42 -0.33 -14.82
CA ALA A 51 1.05 -0.81 -14.88
C ALA A 51 0.83 -1.76 -16.08
N LEU A 52 1.35 -1.40 -17.26
CA LEU A 52 1.30 -2.26 -18.44
C LEU A 52 2.06 -3.57 -18.22
N ALA A 53 3.27 -3.51 -17.67
CA ALA A 53 4.06 -4.69 -17.33
C ALA A 53 3.29 -5.61 -16.36
N LEU A 54 2.68 -5.06 -15.30
CA LEU A 54 1.86 -5.84 -14.36
C LEU A 54 0.64 -6.46 -15.04
N LEU A 55 -0.01 -5.76 -15.98
CA LEU A 55 -1.12 -6.31 -16.76
C LEU A 55 -0.65 -7.47 -17.64
N LEU A 56 0.48 -7.32 -18.33
CA LEU A 56 1.05 -8.35 -19.20
C LEU A 56 1.52 -9.57 -18.39
N LEU A 57 2.19 -9.37 -17.25
CA LEU A 57 2.64 -10.45 -16.36
C LEU A 57 1.48 -11.22 -15.72
N ARG A 58 0.34 -10.56 -15.52
CA ARG A 58 -0.87 -11.19 -14.95
C ARG A 58 -1.76 -11.84 -15.99
N TRP A 59 -1.57 -11.52 -17.27
CA TRP A 59 -2.35 -12.09 -18.36
C TRP A 59 -2.28 -13.62 -18.47
N PRO A 60 -1.11 -14.29 -18.33
CA PRO A 60 -1.05 -15.75 -18.44
C PRO A 60 -1.64 -16.48 -17.23
N LEU A 61 -2.01 -15.78 -16.16
CA LEU A 61 -2.50 -16.40 -14.94
C LEU A 61 -3.99 -16.76 -15.04
N PRO A 62 -4.42 -17.89 -14.44
CA PRO A 62 -5.84 -18.21 -14.35
C PRO A 62 -6.63 -17.11 -13.61
N PHE A 63 -7.94 -17.06 -13.85
CA PHE A 63 -8.81 -16.00 -13.32
C PHE A 63 -8.65 -15.79 -11.80
N GLY A 64 -8.58 -16.88 -11.03
CA GLY A 64 -8.45 -16.82 -9.58
C GLY A 64 -7.17 -16.14 -9.08
N PRO A 65 -5.97 -16.67 -9.38
CA PRO A 65 -4.71 -16.02 -9.06
C PRO A 65 -4.61 -14.60 -9.63
N ARG A 66 -5.12 -14.36 -10.84
CA ARG A 66 -5.17 -13.02 -11.43
C ARG A 66 -6.02 -12.07 -10.60
N ARG A 67 -7.22 -12.48 -10.16
CA ARG A 67 -8.10 -11.69 -9.29
C ARG A 67 -7.46 -11.44 -7.93
N ALA A 68 -6.85 -12.48 -7.34
CA ALA A 68 -6.14 -12.38 -6.07
C ALA A 68 -5.01 -11.34 -6.13
N LEU A 69 -4.13 -11.44 -7.13
CA LEU A 69 -3.03 -10.48 -7.32
C LEU A 69 -3.53 -9.05 -7.52
N GLY A 70 -4.56 -8.87 -8.35
CA GLY A 70 -5.12 -7.53 -8.59
C GLY A 70 -5.76 -6.92 -7.36
N GLY A 71 -6.58 -7.71 -6.68
CA GLY A 71 -7.18 -7.33 -5.42
C GLY A 71 -6.13 -7.04 -4.35
N GLY A 72 -5.12 -7.90 -4.24
CA GLY A 72 -3.99 -7.76 -3.34
C GLY A 72 -3.21 -6.47 -3.55
N LEU A 73 -2.91 -6.11 -4.80
CA LEU A 73 -2.25 -4.83 -5.12
C LEU A 73 -3.07 -3.64 -4.63
N VAL A 74 -4.37 -3.60 -4.94
CA VAL A 74 -5.24 -2.46 -4.59
C VAL A 74 -5.47 -2.40 -3.09
N VAL A 75 -5.88 -3.52 -2.49
CA VAL A 75 -6.22 -3.60 -1.07
C VAL A 75 -4.99 -3.39 -0.18
N GLY A 76 -3.84 -3.94 -0.56
CA GLY A 76 -2.59 -3.75 0.18
C GLY A 76 -2.15 -2.29 0.21
N ALA A 77 -2.32 -1.54 -0.90
CA ALA A 77 -2.08 -0.10 -0.94
C ALA A 77 -3.06 0.68 -0.05
N ILE A 78 -4.36 0.38 -0.15
CA ILE A 78 -5.40 1.01 0.67
C ILE A 78 -5.15 0.75 2.16
N ALA A 79 -4.73 -0.46 2.52
CA ALA A 79 -4.48 -0.83 3.91
C ALA A 79 -3.34 -0.03 4.54
N ILE A 80 -2.39 0.47 3.75
CA ILE A 80 -1.37 1.41 4.26
C ILE A 80 -2.04 2.68 4.76
N VAL A 81 -2.94 3.26 3.99
CA VAL A 81 -3.62 4.51 4.39
C VAL A 81 -4.55 4.27 5.57
N VAL A 82 -5.40 3.24 5.48
CA VAL A 82 -6.51 3.01 6.43
C VAL A 82 -6.06 2.38 7.74
N PHE A 83 -5.10 1.44 7.70
CA PHE A 83 -4.68 0.71 8.90
C PHE A 83 -3.30 1.14 9.37
N HIS A 84 -2.28 1.14 8.49
CA HIS A 84 -0.91 1.44 8.90
C HIS A 84 -0.76 2.89 9.37
N GLN A 85 -1.10 3.86 8.51
CA GLN A 85 -0.91 5.28 8.78
C GLN A 85 -1.92 5.80 9.81
N ALA A 86 -3.15 5.29 9.80
CA ALA A 86 -4.13 5.61 10.84
C ALA A 86 -3.70 5.09 12.21
N SER A 87 -3.15 3.87 12.29
CA SER A 87 -2.61 3.34 13.57
C SER A 87 -1.44 4.18 14.06
N LEU A 88 -0.49 4.53 13.18
CA LEU A 88 0.60 5.45 13.54
C LEU A 88 0.07 6.80 14.04
N PHE A 89 -0.90 7.38 13.33
CA PHE A 89 -1.51 8.64 13.72
C PHE A 89 -2.16 8.56 15.11
N VAL A 90 -2.95 7.52 15.38
CA VAL A 90 -3.58 7.32 16.69
C VAL A 90 -2.54 7.09 17.78
N LEU A 91 -1.55 6.23 17.55
CA LEU A 91 -0.47 5.94 18.50
C LEU A 91 0.36 7.19 18.82
N HIS A 92 0.58 8.05 17.83
CA HIS A 92 1.29 9.32 18.02
C HIS A 92 0.45 10.35 18.76
N GLN A 93 -0.77 10.61 18.27
CA GLN A 93 -1.58 11.73 18.76
C GLN A 93 -2.23 11.45 20.11
N ALA A 94 -2.80 10.25 20.28
CA ALA A 94 -3.53 9.90 21.49
C ALA A 94 -2.62 9.38 22.60
N PHE A 95 -1.57 8.63 22.25
CA PHE A 95 -0.76 7.90 23.23
C PHE A 95 0.71 8.35 23.31
N ARG A 96 1.20 9.16 22.37
CA ARG A 96 2.61 9.59 22.29
C ARG A 96 3.60 8.42 22.30
N LEU A 97 3.18 7.25 21.80
CA LEU A 97 3.97 6.02 21.86
C LEU A 97 4.98 5.88 20.72
N VAL A 98 4.69 6.50 19.57
CA VAL A 98 5.55 6.51 18.38
C VAL A 98 5.97 7.95 18.04
N PRO A 99 7.23 8.18 17.63
CA PRO A 99 7.70 9.51 17.23
C PRO A 99 7.03 10.03 15.96
N GLU A 100 6.61 9.15 15.06
CA GLU A 100 6.06 9.48 13.74
C GLU A 100 4.57 9.80 13.79
N ARG A 101 4.16 10.93 13.20
CA ARG A 101 2.76 11.40 13.17
C ARG A 101 1.78 10.55 12.35
N GLY A 102 2.27 9.61 11.53
CA GLY A 102 1.49 9.01 10.45
C GLY A 102 1.23 9.98 9.30
N PHE A 103 0.65 9.48 8.22
CA PHE A 103 0.44 10.18 6.94
C PHE A 103 1.69 10.95 6.47
N LEU A 104 2.80 10.23 6.36
CA LEU A 104 4.11 10.80 6.06
C LEU A 104 4.20 11.30 4.61
N PHE A 105 3.88 12.58 4.39
CA PHE A 105 3.97 13.20 3.07
C PHE A 105 5.36 13.74 2.73
N ALA A 106 6.25 13.85 3.72
CA ALA A 106 7.65 14.20 3.49
C ALA A 106 8.30 13.18 2.51
N PRO A 107 9.15 13.63 1.59
CA PRO A 107 9.83 12.74 0.66
C PRO A 107 10.85 11.84 1.36
N LEU A 108 11.09 10.64 0.81
CA LEU A 108 12.16 9.77 1.30
C LEU A 108 13.54 10.39 0.98
N PRO A 109 14.53 10.25 1.88
CA PRO A 109 15.92 10.67 1.64
C PRO A 109 16.44 10.25 0.27
N GLY A 110 17.01 11.20 -0.48
CA GLY A 110 17.56 10.95 -1.82
C GLY A 110 16.50 10.76 -2.93
N THR A 111 15.21 10.92 -2.62
CA THR A 111 14.13 10.83 -3.61
C THR A 111 13.16 12.03 -3.48
N GLU A 112 12.34 12.26 -4.49
CA GLU A 112 11.22 13.22 -4.40
C GLU A 112 9.88 12.53 -4.07
N ILE A 113 9.91 11.21 -3.80
CA ILE A 113 8.70 10.41 -3.63
C ILE A 113 8.21 10.58 -2.19
N PRO A 114 6.97 11.06 -1.97
CA PRO A 114 6.37 11.10 -0.65
C PRO A 114 6.42 9.73 0.01
N ALA A 115 6.87 9.66 1.27
CA ALA A 115 7.04 8.41 1.99
C ALA A 115 5.74 7.57 2.03
N LEU A 116 4.58 8.23 2.16
CA LEU A 116 3.27 7.59 2.07
C LEU A 116 3.09 6.80 0.77
N TYR A 117 3.45 7.38 -0.37
CA TYR A 117 3.27 6.72 -1.67
C TYR A 117 4.26 5.58 -1.87
N ALA A 118 5.49 5.74 -1.39
CA ALA A 118 6.44 4.63 -1.35
C ALA A 118 5.91 3.48 -0.47
N LEU A 119 5.36 3.79 0.71
CA LEU A 119 4.74 2.79 1.59
C LEU A 119 3.51 2.15 0.94
N MET A 120 2.67 2.91 0.24
CA MET A 120 1.53 2.36 -0.52
C MET A 120 1.99 1.38 -1.61
N LEU A 121 3.11 1.66 -2.28
CA LEU A 121 3.69 0.74 -3.27
C LEU A 121 4.18 -0.55 -2.61
N VAL A 122 4.90 -0.45 -1.49
CA VAL A 122 5.34 -1.61 -0.71
C VAL A 122 4.12 -2.39 -0.20
N GLY A 123 3.08 -1.70 0.29
CA GLY A 123 1.82 -2.28 0.69
C GLY A 123 1.09 -2.99 -0.46
N ALA A 124 1.13 -2.44 -1.68
CA ALA A 124 0.56 -3.09 -2.86
C ALA A 124 1.26 -4.42 -3.15
N LEU A 125 2.60 -4.41 -3.19
CA LEU A 125 3.40 -5.61 -3.45
C LEU A 125 3.21 -6.66 -2.34
N GLY A 126 3.25 -6.22 -1.08
CA GLY A 126 2.98 -7.07 0.08
C GLY A 126 1.56 -7.63 0.08
N GLY A 127 0.56 -6.86 -0.33
CA GLY A 127 -0.83 -7.30 -0.43
C GLY A 127 -1.04 -8.30 -1.56
N ALA A 128 -0.37 -8.12 -2.70
CA ALA A 128 -0.34 -9.10 -3.78
C ALA A 128 0.26 -10.43 -3.30
N PHE A 129 1.41 -10.37 -2.62
CA PHE A 129 2.05 -11.55 -2.04
C PHE A 129 1.17 -12.23 -0.97
N LEU A 130 0.61 -11.46 -0.03
CA LEU A 130 -0.30 -11.97 0.99
C LEU A 130 -1.53 -12.62 0.37
N SER A 131 -2.11 -12.02 -0.69
CA SER A 131 -3.25 -12.60 -1.38
C SER A 131 -2.96 -13.99 -1.95
N LEU A 132 -1.74 -14.23 -2.44
CA LEU A 132 -1.30 -15.55 -2.89
C LEU A 132 -1.09 -16.51 -1.73
N ILE A 133 -0.44 -16.06 -0.65
CA ILE A 133 -0.24 -16.90 0.54
C ILE A 133 -1.59 -17.34 1.11
N LEU A 134 -2.58 -16.46 1.21
CA LEU A 134 -3.90 -16.81 1.74
C LEU A 134 -4.62 -17.88 0.90
N ARG A 135 -4.25 -18.05 -0.39
CA ARG A 135 -4.70 -19.15 -1.24
C ARG A 135 -3.99 -20.47 -0.97
N TRP A 136 -2.76 -20.45 -0.44
CA TRP A 136 -1.96 -21.66 -0.22
C TRP A 136 -1.95 -22.11 1.25
N VAL A 137 -1.95 -21.18 2.19
CA VAL A 137 -1.88 -21.46 3.62
C VAL A 137 -3.30 -21.57 4.17
N HIS A 138 -3.70 -22.81 4.44
CA HIS A 138 -5.00 -23.15 5.04
C HIS A 138 -4.92 -23.45 6.54
N ALA A 139 -3.71 -23.64 7.06
CA ALA A 139 -3.47 -24.01 8.46
C ALA A 139 -3.84 -22.91 9.47
N LEU A 140 -3.95 -21.66 9.04
CA LEU A 140 -4.21 -20.51 9.91
C LEU A 140 -5.48 -19.74 9.48
N PRO A 141 -6.21 -19.11 10.41
CA PRO A 141 -7.22 -18.10 10.09
C PRO A 141 -6.61 -16.98 9.22
N ASP A 142 -7.38 -16.49 8.26
CA ASP A 142 -6.94 -15.49 7.28
C ASP A 142 -6.39 -14.20 7.92
N LEU A 143 -7.11 -13.66 8.89
CA LEU A 143 -6.72 -12.46 9.63
C LEU A 143 -5.45 -12.66 10.45
N LEU A 144 -5.29 -13.83 11.06
CA LEU A 144 -4.08 -14.16 11.83
C LEU A 144 -2.88 -14.32 10.89
N CYS A 145 -3.06 -14.99 9.75
CA CYS A 145 -2.04 -15.11 8.73
C CYS A 145 -1.60 -13.73 8.21
N GLY A 146 -2.56 -12.85 7.92
CA GLY A 146 -2.31 -11.46 7.55
C GLY A 146 -1.53 -10.70 8.64
N ALA A 147 -2.00 -10.77 9.89
CA ALA A 147 -1.34 -10.10 11.00
C ALA A 147 0.11 -10.55 11.21
N LEU A 148 0.38 -11.86 11.14
CA LEU A 148 1.74 -12.41 11.29
C LEU A 148 2.63 -12.00 10.11
N LEU A 149 2.14 -12.09 8.87
CA LEU A 149 2.90 -11.68 7.68
C LEU A 149 3.18 -10.18 7.67
N GLY A 150 2.24 -9.36 8.13
CA GLY A 150 2.49 -7.95 8.36
C GLY A 150 3.55 -7.74 9.44
N ALA A 151 3.31 -8.25 10.64
CA ALA A 151 4.15 -8.04 11.81
C ALA A 151 5.60 -8.49 11.62
N PHE A 152 5.83 -9.60 10.92
CA PHE A 152 7.17 -10.14 10.71
C PHE A 152 7.73 -9.81 9.32
N GLY A 153 6.91 -9.88 8.27
CA GLY A 153 7.35 -9.66 6.89
C GLY A 153 7.70 -8.20 6.61
N LEU A 154 6.78 -7.26 6.84
CA LEU A 154 7.06 -5.83 6.63
C LEU A 154 8.12 -5.28 7.60
N THR A 155 8.14 -5.78 8.83
CA THR A 155 9.14 -5.35 9.82
C THR A 155 10.56 -5.78 9.42
N LEU A 156 10.73 -6.88 8.67
CA LEU A 156 12.02 -7.24 8.08
C LEU A 156 12.49 -6.21 7.03
N PHE A 157 11.57 -5.65 6.23
CA PHE A 157 11.89 -4.55 5.30
C PHE A 157 12.24 -3.25 6.02
N GLY A 158 11.83 -3.10 7.28
CA GLY A 158 12.20 -1.96 8.12
C GLY A 158 13.69 -1.86 8.46
N ARG A 159 14.48 -2.88 8.12
CA ARG A 159 15.96 -2.82 8.24
C ARG A 159 16.64 -2.19 7.03
N LEU A 160 15.88 -1.79 6.01
CA LEU A 160 16.45 -1.12 4.84
C LEU A 160 16.85 0.32 5.19
N PRO A 161 18.09 0.75 4.89
CA PRO A 161 18.56 2.09 5.19
C PRO A 161 17.74 3.15 4.44
N GLY A 162 17.44 4.26 5.12
CA GLY A 162 16.87 5.45 4.49
C GLY A 162 15.35 5.59 4.55
N VAL A 163 14.62 4.70 5.23
CA VAL A 163 13.20 4.95 5.50
C VAL A 163 13.09 5.69 6.85
N PRO A 164 12.44 6.87 6.93
CA PRO A 164 12.33 7.63 8.17
C PRO A 164 11.47 6.87 9.21
N GLY A 165 11.98 6.77 10.44
CA GLY A 165 11.21 6.35 11.63
C GLY A 165 11.62 5.03 12.30
N PHE A 166 12.63 4.32 11.80
CA PHE A 166 13.08 3.06 12.39
C PHE A 166 13.86 3.18 13.71
N GLU A 167 13.87 4.34 14.35
CA GLU A 167 14.43 4.52 15.70
C GLU A 167 13.46 4.04 16.80
N ALA A 168 12.19 3.85 16.47
CA ALA A 168 11.20 3.30 17.39
C ALA A 168 11.42 1.80 17.69
N PRO A 169 11.07 1.31 18.91
CA PRO A 169 11.21 -0.10 19.27
C PRO A 169 10.56 -1.05 18.26
N TRP A 170 11.25 -2.14 17.93
CA TRP A 170 10.82 -3.11 16.90
C TRP A 170 9.39 -3.63 17.08
N TRP A 171 8.91 -3.74 18.32
CA TRP A 171 7.57 -4.24 18.62
C TRP A 171 6.47 -3.26 18.18
N GLN A 172 6.74 -1.95 18.17
CA GLN A 172 5.78 -0.94 17.69
C GLN A 172 5.55 -1.11 16.20
N TRP A 173 6.63 -1.33 15.44
CA TRP A 173 6.56 -1.64 14.02
C TRP A 173 5.87 -2.98 13.76
N ALA A 174 6.11 -4.00 14.60
CA ALA A 174 5.38 -5.26 14.50
C ALA A 174 3.86 -5.07 14.67
N VAL A 175 3.42 -4.21 15.59
CA VAL A 175 1.99 -3.90 15.78
C VAL A 175 1.42 -3.13 14.60
N VAL A 176 2.08 -2.07 14.15
CA VAL A 176 1.62 -1.22 13.03
C VAL A 176 1.57 -2.03 11.73
N ASN A 177 2.64 -2.77 11.42
CA ASN A 177 2.71 -3.62 10.24
C ASN A 177 1.77 -4.83 10.35
N GLY A 178 1.59 -5.38 11.55
CA GLY A 178 0.58 -6.40 11.82
C GLY A 178 -0.83 -5.88 11.55
N GLY A 179 -1.13 -4.64 11.94
CA GLY A 179 -2.39 -3.96 11.62
C GLY A 179 -2.61 -3.79 10.12
N TRP A 180 -1.57 -3.43 9.36
CA TRP A 180 -1.63 -3.44 7.88
C TRP A 180 -1.97 -4.82 7.34
N GLY A 181 -1.29 -5.87 7.80
CA GLY A 181 -1.45 -7.22 7.27
C GLY A 181 -2.83 -7.80 7.60
N TRP A 182 -3.30 -7.55 8.82
CA TRP A 182 -4.66 -7.85 9.26
C TRP A 182 -5.70 -7.13 8.40
N GLY A 183 -5.54 -5.81 8.20
CA GLY A 183 -6.44 -4.97 7.42
C GLY A 183 -6.49 -5.38 5.95
N THR A 184 -5.34 -5.74 5.39
CA THR A 184 -5.23 -6.28 4.03
C THR A 184 -6.00 -7.60 3.92
N ALA A 185 -5.78 -8.55 4.84
CA ALA A 185 -6.51 -9.82 4.85
C ALA A 185 -8.03 -9.61 5.02
N PHE A 186 -8.45 -8.69 5.90
CA PHE A 186 -9.85 -8.33 6.11
C PHE A 186 -10.51 -7.83 4.82
N LEU A 187 -9.89 -6.85 4.16
CA LEU A 187 -10.39 -6.24 2.93
C LEU A 187 -10.34 -7.21 1.72
N LEU A 188 -9.52 -8.26 1.77
CA LEU A 188 -9.46 -9.31 0.75
C LEU A 188 -10.58 -10.36 0.86
N ARG A 189 -11.31 -10.43 1.98
CA ARG A 189 -12.38 -11.42 2.20
C ARG A 189 -13.46 -11.47 1.11
N PRO A 190 -13.96 -10.32 0.60
CA PRO A 190 -14.95 -10.33 -0.48
C PRO A 190 -14.45 -10.98 -1.79
N LEU A 191 -13.13 -11.12 -1.96
CA LEU A 191 -12.54 -11.76 -3.14
C LEU A 191 -12.48 -13.29 -3.03
N ALA A 192 -13.04 -13.89 -1.97
CA ALA A 192 -13.20 -15.33 -1.78
C ALA A 192 -11.94 -16.12 -2.17
N LEU A 193 -10.78 -15.71 -1.64
CA LEU A 193 -9.47 -16.22 -2.05
C LEU A 193 -9.31 -17.73 -1.80
N ARG A 194 -10.04 -18.29 -0.83
CA ARG A 194 -10.08 -19.73 -0.53
C ARG A 194 -11.24 -20.40 -1.28
N GLY A 195 -11.01 -20.77 -2.55
CA GLY A 195 -11.84 -21.75 -3.27
C GLY A 195 -13.31 -21.38 -3.57
N GLY A 196 -13.80 -20.20 -3.20
CA GLY A 196 -15.20 -19.80 -3.49
C GLY A 196 -15.51 -19.70 -4.99
N GLU A 197 -14.48 -19.53 -5.82
CA GLU A 197 -14.61 -19.50 -7.29
C GLU A 197 -15.07 -20.84 -7.86
N GLU A 198 -14.63 -21.97 -7.30
CA GLU A 198 -15.03 -23.30 -7.78
C GLU A 198 -16.49 -23.61 -7.43
N ARG A 199 -16.98 -23.14 -6.28
CA ARG A 199 -18.42 -23.27 -5.95
C ARG A 199 -19.27 -22.45 -6.89
N TYR A 200 -18.92 -21.17 -7.12
CA TYR A 200 -19.66 -20.32 -8.04
C TYR A 200 -19.65 -20.84 -9.49
N GLN A 201 -18.52 -21.40 -9.95
CA GLN A 201 -18.46 -22.00 -11.29
C GLN A 201 -19.23 -23.33 -11.40
N ARG A 202 -19.34 -24.11 -10.32
CA ARG A 202 -20.18 -25.32 -10.29
C ARG A 202 -21.68 -25.00 -10.16
N GLU A 203 -22.03 -23.88 -9.53
CA GLU A 203 -23.41 -23.46 -9.25
C GLU A 203 -23.96 -22.48 -10.30
N ALA A 204 -23.11 -21.86 -11.13
CA ALA A 204 -23.56 -21.03 -12.24
C ALA A 204 -24.23 -21.92 -13.29
N PRO A 205 -25.53 -21.72 -13.59
CA PRO A 205 -26.18 -22.46 -14.65
C PRO A 205 -25.44 -22.20 -15.96
N ALA A 206 -25.16 -23.27 -16.71
CA ALA A 206 -24.64 -23.17 -18.06
C ALA A 206 -25.58 -22.25 -18.85
N ALA A 207 -25.15 -21.01 -19.10
CA ALA A 207 -25.85 -20.10 -19.97
C ALA A 207 -25.72 -20.66 -21.38
N HIS A 208 -26.77 -21.39 -21.80
CA HIS A 208 -27.01 -21.83 -23.17
C HIS A 208 -27.52 -20.66 -24.01
#